data_AF-A0A853G247-F1
#
_entry.id   AF-A0A853G247-F1
#
_cell.length_a   1.000
_cell.length_b   1.000
_cell.length_c   1.000
_cell.angle_alpha   90.00
_cell.angle_beta   90.00
_cell.angle_gamma   90.00
#
_symmetry.space_group_name_H-M   'P 1'
#
loop_
_entity.id
_entity.type
_entity.pdbx_description
1 polymer ?
#
loop_
_entity_poly.entity_id
_entity_poly.type
_entity_poly.pdbx_seq_one_letter_code
_entity_poly.pdbx_strand_id
1 'polypeptide(L)'
;MERTILRKMPWVVLFGGLAIALPSIIVRLVDWDRNPLAVQALIERVDMYAFGTGMLFFNAVFAVTTGAVLIMLMKGPGYVADGYKLSDADAPRRISERD
;
A
#
# COMPACT_ATOMS: atom_id res chain seq x y z
N MET A 1 2.83 13.75 1.93
CA MET A 1 3.56 12.47 1.74
C MET A 1 2.69 11.46 0.99
N GLU A 2 1.39 11.45 1.29
CA GLU A 2 0.28 10.71 0.70
C GLU A 2 0.22 10.84 -0.83
N ARG A 3 0.36 12.06 -1.37
CA ARG A 3 0.40 12.31 -2.83
C ARG A 3 1.54 11.57 -3.53
N THR A 4 2.68 11.45 -2.88
CA THR A 4 3.84 10.72 -3.42
C THR A 4 3.58 9.22 -3.46
N ILE A 5 2.91 8.69 -2.43
CA ILE A 5 2.48 7.28 -2.38
C ILE A 5 1.54 7.00 -3.56
N LEU A 6 0.47 7.77 -3.70
CA LEU A 6 -0.53 7.57 -4.77
C LEU A 6 0.07 7.66 -6.18
N ARG A 7 1.04 8.56 -6.41
CA ARG A 7 1.71 8.68 -7.71
C ARG A 7 2.61 7.48 -8.04
N LYS A 8 3.15 6.80 -7.02
CA LYS A 8 4.00 5.61 -7.18
C LYS A 8 3.20 4.30 -7.23
N MET A 9 1.98 4.26 -6.68
CA MET A 9 1.16 3.04 -6.62
C MET A 9 0.97 2.32 -7.97
N PRO A 10 0.70 3.00 -9.10
CA PRO A 10 0.57 2.33 -10.40
C PRO A 10 1.83 1.53 -10.78
N TRP A 11 3.01 2.09 -10.51
CA TRP A 11 4.28 1.42 -10.78
C TRP A 11 4.54 0.26 -9.83
N VAL A 12 4.18 0.41 -8.55
CA VAL A 12 4.28 -0.68 -7.57
C VAL A 12 3.40 -1.85 -7.99
N VAL A 13 2.16 -1.59 -8.41
CA VAL A 13 1.25 -2.64 -8.90
C VAL A 13 1.81 -3.34 -10.13
N LEU A 14 2.31 -2.58 -11.11
CA LEU A 14 2.87 -3.15 -12.34
C LEU A 14 4.10 -4.01 -12.06
N PHE A 15 5.12 -3.47 -11.40
CA PHE A 15 6.36 -4.20 -11.16
C PHE A 15 6.19 -5.31 -10.12
N GLY A 16 5.41 -5.08 -9.06
CA GLY A 16 5.12 -6.09 -8.05
C GLY A 16 4.28 -7.25 -8.62
N GLY A 17 3.23 -6.93 -9.37
CA GLY A 17 2.42 -7.95 -10.06
C GLY A 17 3.23 -8.74 -11.08
N LEU A 18 4.07 -8.07 -11.88
CA LEU A 18 4.97 -8.73 -12.82
C LEU A 18 5.96 -9.64 -12.09
N ALA A 19 6.60 -9.16 -11.02
CA ALA A 19 7.55 -9.95 -10.24
C ALA A 19 6.92 -11.21 -9.63
N ILE A 20 5.65 -11.14 -9.19
CA ILE A 20 4.91 -12.28 -8.65
C ILE A 20 4.52 -13.27 -9.75
N ALA A 21 4.14 -12.79 -10.93
CA ALA A 21 3.76 -13.64 -12.06
C ALA A 21 4.96 -14.31 -12.75
N LEU A 22 6.14 -13.68 -12.70
CA LEU A 22 7.34 -14.13 -13.41
C LEU A 22 7.72 -15.60 -13.16
N PRO A 23 7.82 -16.10 -11.90
CA PRO A 23 8.17 -17.49 -11.65
C PRO A 23 7.20 -18.49 -12.31
N SER A 24 5.91 -18.17 -12.28
CA SER A 24 4.84 -18.97 -12.88
C SER A 24 4.93 -18.98 -14.42
N ILE A 25 5.32 -17.86 -15.03
CA ILE A 25 5.59 -17.77 -16.47
C ILE A 25 6.85 -18.57 -16.83
N ILE A 26 7.97 -18.35 -16.11
CA ILE A 26 9.27 -18.98 -16.38
C ILE A 26 9.14 -20.51 -16.34
N VAL A 27 8.47 -21.05 -15.32
CA VAL A 27 8.29 -22.50 -15.18
C VAL A 27 7.58 -23.13 -16.38
N ARG A 28 6.72 -22.38 -17.09
CA ARG A 28 6.04 -22.85 -18.30
C ARG A 28 6.85 -22.69 -19.58
N LEU A 29 7.85 -21.81 -19.60
CA LEU A 29 8.71 -21.55 -20.77
C LEU A 29 9.95 -22.44 -20.81
N VAL A 30 10.29 -23.09 -19.70
CA VAL A 30 11.43 -24.00 -19.60
C VAL A 30 11.03 -25.39 -20.08
N ASP A 31 11.84 -25.96 -20.96
CA ASP A 31 11.75 -27.38 -21.31
C ASP A 31 12.37 -28.22 -20.19
N TRP A 32 11.51 -28.92 -19.46
CA TRP A 32 11.92 -29.78 -18.35
C TRP A 32 12.20 -31.20 -18.85
N ASP A 33 13.44 -31.66 -18.70
CA ASP A 33 13.82 -33.07 -18.91
C ASP A 33 13.39 -33.93 -17.70
N ARG A 34 12.08 -34.01 -17.47
CA ARG A 34 11.47 -34.73 -16.34
C ARG A 34 10.19 -35.43 -16.78
N ASN A 35 9.73 -36.37 -15.95
CA ASN A 35 8.42 -37.01 -16.15
C ASN A 35 7.31 -35.94 -16.18
N PRO A 36 6.37 -36.00 -17.15
CA PRO A 36 5.26 -35.05 -17.28
C PRO A 36 4.47 -34.81 -15.99
N LEU A 37 4.24 -35.86 -15.18
CA LEU A 37 3.54 -35.73 -13.90
C LEU A 37 4.31 -34.88 -12.89
N ALA A 38 5.64 -34.99 -12.87
CA ALA A 38 6.48 -34.20 -11.99
C ALA A 38 6.54 -32.73 -12.42
N VAL A 39 6.47 -32.46 -13.72
CA VAL A 39 6.43 -31.09 -14.27
C VAL A 39 5.09 -30.42 -13.94
N GLN A 40 3.97 -31.13 -14.10
CA GLN A 40 2.65 -30.61 -13.73
C GLN A 40 2.57 -30.29 -12.23
N ALA A 41 3.03 -31.19 -11.36
CA ALA A 41 3.05 -30.94 -9.93
C ALA A 41 3.94 -29.73 -9.54
N LEU A 42 5.01 -29.46 -10.29
CA LEU A 42 5.83 -28.28 -10.09
C LEU A 42 5.07 -26.99 -10.49
N ILE A 43 4.44 -27.00 -11.67
CA ILE A 43 3.64 -25.86 -12.16
C ILE A 43 2.54 -25.50 -11.15
N GLU A 44 1.76 -26.49 -10.71
CA GLU A 44 0.66 -26.28 -9.75
C GLU A 44 1.15 -25.68 -8.42
N ARG A 45 2.28 -26.17 -7.89
CA ARG A 45 2.87 -25.63 -6.65
C ARG A 45 3.28 -24.18 -6.83
N VAL A 46 3.97 -23.86 -7.92
CA VAL A 46 4.43 -22.50 -8.21
C VAL A 46 3.23 -21.57 -8.41
N ASP A 47 2.19 -22.02 -9.10
CA ASP A 47 0.95 -21.25 -9.27
C ASP A 47 0.25 -21.00 -7.94
N MET A 48 0.16 -22.00 -7.06
CA MET A 48 -0.43 -21.84 -5.73
C MET A 48 0.30 -20.75 -4.92
N TYR A 49 1.63 -20.78 -4.90
CA TYR A 49 2.42 -19.75 -4.21
C TYR A 49 2.30 -18.38 -4.87
N ALA A 50 2.32 -18.30 -6.20
CA ALA A 50 2.16 -17.05 -6.93
C ALA A 50 0.77 -16.44 -6.68
N PHE A 51 -0.29 -17.26 -6.68
CA PHE A 51 -1.65 -16.82 -6.39
C PHE A 51 -1.79 -16.32 -4.95
N GLY A 52 -1.30 -17.08 -3.97
CA GLY A 52 -1.35 -16.65 -2.56
C GLY A 52 -0.57 -15.36 -2.31
N THR A 53 0.63 -15.25 -2.88
CA THR A 53 1.46 -14.04 -2.80
C THR A 53 0.78 -12.86 -3.49
N GLY A 54 0.20 -13.10 -4.67
CA GLY A 54 -0.56 -12.10 -5.41
C GLY A 54 -1.73 -11.57 -4.61
N MET A 55 -2.54 -12.45 -4.01
CA MET A 55 -3.65 -12.05 -3.15
C MET A 55 -3.19 -11.19 -1.98
N LEU A 56 -2.13 -11.60 -1.27
CA LEU A 56 -1.57 -10.79 -0.18
C LEU A 56 -1.08 -9.43 -0.67
N PHE A 57 -0.33 -9.40 -1.77
CA PHE A 57 0.21 -8.18 -2.36
C PHE A 57 -0.87 -7.19 -2.77
N PHE A 58 -1.89 -7.64 -3.51
CA PHE A 58 -2.98 -6.78 -3.96
C PHE A 58 -3.80 -6.26 -2.78
N ASN A 59 -4.04 -7.07 -1.74
CA ASN A 59 -4.69 -6.60 -0.52
C ASN A 59 -3.87 -5.52 0.21
N ALA A 60 -2.55 -5.71 0.33
CA ALA A 60 -1.67 -4.73 0.95
C ALA A 60 -1.65 -3.40 0.16
N VAL A 61 -1.50 -3.47 -1.17
CA VAL A 61 -1.58 -2.30 -2.06
C VAL A 61 -2.93 -1.60 -1.91
N PHE A 62 -4.03 -2.35 -1.91
CA PHE A 62 -5.37 -1.80 -1.75
C PHE A 62 -5.53 -1.07 -0.42
N ALA A 63 -5.10 -1.68 0.69
CA ALA A 63 -5.15 -1.07 2.01
C ALA A 63 -4.35 0.23 2.08
N VAL A 64 -3.11 0.23 1.59
CA VAL A 64 -2.24 1.41 1.58
C VAL A 64 -2.80 2.53 0.68
N THR A 65 -3.29 2.17 -0.50
CA THR A 65 -3.90 3.14 -1.44
C THR A 65 -5.11 3.79 -0.80
N THR A 66 -6.00 2.97 -0.23
CA THR A 66 -7.22 3.44 0.42
C THR A 66 -6.89 4.36 1.59
N GLY A 67 -5.95 3.98 2.46
CA GLY A 67 -5.49 4.84 3.56
C GLY A 67 -4.93 6.18 3.08
N ALA A 68 -4.09 6.19 2.03
CA ALA A 68 -3.56 7.42 1.47
C ALA A 68 -4.64 8.32 0.83
N VAL A 69 -5.63 7.73 0.15
CA VAL A 69 -6.80 8.45 -0.38
C VAL A 69 -7.62 9.04 0.75
N LEU A 70 -7.92 8.26 1.79
CA LEU A 70 -8.72 8.72 2.93
C LEU A 70 -8.04 9.88 3.66
N ILE A 71 -6.73 9.79 3.94
CA ILE A 71 -5.99 10.89 4.57
C ILE A 71 -6.02 12.13 3.68
N MET A 72 -5.83 11.98 2.36
CA MET A 72 -5.91 13.10 1.44
C MET A 72 -7.30 13.74 1.43
N LEU A 73 -8.37 12.94 1.55
CA LEU A 73 -9.75 13.42 1.59
C LEU A 73 -10.08 14.10 2.93
N MET A 74 -9.76 13.47 4.05
CA MET A 74 -10.03 13.97 5.40
C MET A 74 -9.25 15.25 5.70
N LYS A 75 -7.99 15.32 5.25
CA LYS A 75 -7.20 16.52 5.38
C LYS A 75 -7.60 17.55 4.32
N GLY A 76 -7.97 17.16 3.11
CA GLY A 76 -8.22 18.13 2.03
C GLY A 76 -6.96 18.92 1.62
N PRO A 77 -6.98 19.61 0.47
CA PRO A 77 -5.79 20.22 -0.11
C PRO A 77 -5.24 21.45 0.65
N GLY A 78 -5.93 21.93 1.69
CA GLY A 78 -5.59 23.17 2.39
C GLY A 78 -5.92 23.19 3.88
N TYR A 79 -6.09 22.03 4.54
CA TYR A 79 -6.38 22.03 5.97
C TYR A 79 -5.18 22.50 6.78
N VAL A 80 -5.37 23.68 7.36
CA VAL A 80 -4.58 24.24 8.44
C VAL A 80 -5.38 23.97 9.71
N ALA A 81 -4.90 23.01 10.51
CA ALA A 81 -5.44 22.80 11.84
C ALA A 81 -5.05 24.02 12.69
N ASP A 82 -6.05 24.80 13.12
CA ASP A 82 -5.90 26.00 13.94
C ASP A 82 -5.13 27.16 13.32
N GLY A 83 -5.76 27.82 12.35
CA GLY A 83 -5.42 29.20 11.95
C GLY A 83 -5.95 30.27 12.94
N TYR A 84 -6.36 29.88 14.15
CA TYR A 84 -6.76 30.85 15.16
C TYR A 84 -5.50 31.53 15.71
N LYS A 85 -5.54 32.86 15.86
CA LYS A 85 -4.52 33.59 16.61
C LYS A 85 -4.57 33.08 18.05
N LEU A 86 -3.68 32.14 18.39
CA LEU A 86 -3.43 31.82 19.78
C LEU A 86 -2.91 33.10 20.44
N SER A 87 -3.62 33.57 21.46
CA SER A 87 -3.05 34.55 22.38
C SER A 87 -1.95 33.82 23.12
N ASP A 88 -0.71 33.93 22.65
CA ASP A 88 0.47 33.51 23.40
C ASP A 88 0.51 34.34 24.68
N ALA A 89 -0.07 33.80 25.74
CA ALA A 89 0.05 34.32 27.08
C ALA A 89 1.00 33.37 27.82
N ASP A 90 2.22 33.84 28.08
CA ASP A 90 3.22 33.09 28.85
C ASP A 90 2.74 32.74 30.29
N ALA A 91 1.64 33.33 30.75
CA ALA A 91 1.06 33.06 32.05
C ALA A 91 -0.48 32.92 31.97
N PRO A 92 -1.07 32.04 32.79
CA PRO A 92 -2.52 31.90 32.88
C PRO A 92 -3.18 33.21 33.34
N ARG A 93 -4.36 33.50 32.79
CA ARG A 93 -5.15 34.67 33.15
C ARG A 93 -5.44 34.63 34.65
N ARG A 94 -4.99 35.63 35.41
CA ARG A 94 -5.38 35.76 36.83
C ARG A 94 -6.89 36.00 36.89
N ILE A 95 -7.61 34.99 37.33
CA ILE A 95 -9.00 35.11 37.78
C ILE A 95 -8.99 35.95 39.06
N SER A 96 -9.39 37.22 38.99
CA SER A 96 -9.71 38.00 40.19
C SER A 96 -11.12 37.68 40.62
N GLU A 97 -11.27 37.23 41.86
CA GLU A 97 -12.49 36.69 42.48
C GLU A 97 -13.53 37.77 42.84
N ARG A 98 -13.75 38.74 41.94
CA ARG A 98 -14.72 39.82 42.11
C ARG A 98 -15.48 40.08 40.81
N ASP A 99 -16.41 39.18 40.50
CA ASP A 99 -17.61 39.47 39.72
C ASP A 99 -18.82 39.01 40.55
#